data_AF-A0A2I2DWD4-F1
#
_entry.id   AF-A0A2I2DWD4-F1
#
_cell.length_a   1.000
_cell.length_b   1.000
_cell.length_c   1.000
_cell.angle_alpha   90.00
_cell.angle_beta   90.00
_cell.angle_gamma   90.00
#
_symmetry.space_group_name_H-M   'P 1'
#
loop_
_entity.id
_entity.type
_entity.pdbx_description
1 polymer ?
#
loop_
_entity_poly.entity_id
_entity_poly.type
_entity_poly.pdbx_seq_one_letter_code
_entity_poly.pdbx_strand_id
1 'polypeptide(L)'
;MQFILGLKWEWLYNMQQEELYKRWSGLGLALFIVIQWLLTFSRIVKKLKKYSFKVTNLHKWFGALSPLLFYFHSMSFGYGYLMLLTYIFLVNNFIGYFNLDVIKSTNEVLFKGWMITHVAFSMVITILMVFHISMVFYYK
;
A
#
# COMPACT_ATOMS: atom_id res chain seq x y z
N MET A 1 -5.35 14.27 10.47
CA MET A 1 -6.36 15.30 10.11
C MET A 1 -7.78 14.79 10.34
N GLN A 2 -8.21 13.68 9.71
CA GLN A 2 -9.55 13.08 9.92
C GLN A 2 -9.93 12.84 11.39
N PHE A 3 -9.05 12.19 12.17
CA PHE A 3 -9.29 11.89 13.59
C PHE A 3 -9.33 13.13 14.50
N ILE A 4 -8.66 14.21 14.09
CA ILE A 4 -8.59 15.47 14.83
C ILE A 4 -9.78 16.37 14.46
N LEU A 5 -10.20 16.33 13.19
CA LEU A 5 -11.27 17.18 12.64
C LEU A 5 -12.64 16.49 12.59
N GLY A 6 -12.77 15.24 13.05
CA GLY A 6 -14.05 14.51 13.04
C GLY A 6 -14.62 14.27 11.64
N LEU A 7 -13.80 14.29 10.59
CA LEU A 7 -14.23 14.11 9.19
C LEU A 7 -14.52 12.64 8.91
N LYS A 8 -15.57 12.08 9.50
CA LYS A 8 -16.07 10.75 9.16
C LYS A 8 -17.14 10.90 8.09
N TRP A 9 -16.94 10.24 6.95
CA TRP A 9 -18.04 10.06 6.01
C TRP A 9 -18.94 8.94 6.54
N GLU A 10 -19.99 9.32 7.27
CA GLU A 10 -20.89 8.39 7.96
C GLU A 10 -21.41 7.27 7.04
N TRP A 11 -21.76 7.59 5.79
CA TRP A 11 -22.19 6.59 4.83
C TRP A 11 -21.12 5.51 4.57
N LEU A 12 -19.87 5.91 4.36
CA LEU A 12 -18.76 4.99 4.12
C LEU A 12 -18.38 4.25 5.40
N TYR A 13 -18.44 4.91 6.56
CA TYR A 13 -18.22 4.27 7.85
C TYR A 13 -19.24 3.15 8.11
N ASN A 14 -20.52 3.38 7.78
CA ASN A 14 -21.58 2.38 7.90
C ASN A 14 -21.34 1.21 6.95
N MET A 15 -21.00 1.47 5.69
CA MET A 15 -20.60 0.41 4.74
C MET A 15 -19.39 -0.38 5.27
N GLN A 16 -18.41 0.30 5.85
CA GLN A 16 -17.24 -0.31 6.47
C GLN A 16 -17.58 -1.17 7.70
N GLN A 17 -18.80 -1.15 8.25
CA GLN A 17 -19.22 -2.10 9.28
C GLN A 17 -19.75 -3.42 8.68
N GLU A 18 -20.27 -3.39 7.46
CA GLU A 18 -20.85 -4.53 6.78
C GLU A 18 -19.80 -5.57 6.38
N GLU A 19 -20.12 -6.85 6.62
CA GLU A 19 -19.17 -7.93 6.42
C GLU A 19 -18.77 -8.12 4.95
N LEU A 20 -19.75 -8.03 4.04
CA LEU A 20 -19.53 -8.15 2.60
C LEU A 20 -18.66 -7.01 2.08
N TYR A 21 -18.93 -5.78 2.52
CA TYR A 21 -18.13 -4.62 2.13
C TYR A 21 -16.68 -4.78 2.58
N LYS A 22 -16.42 -5.16 3.84
CA LYS A 22 -15.07 -5.41 4.36
C LYS A 22 -14.31 -6.43 3.50
N ARG A 23 -14.97 -7.53 3.11
CA ARG A 23 -14.36 -8.58 2.28
C ARG A 23 -14.02 -8.09 0.87
N TRP A 24 -14.97 -7.46 0.18
CA TRP A 24 -14.76 -7.01 -1.21
C TRP A 24 -13.80 -5.83 -1.31
N SER A 25 -13.92 -4.84 -0.42
CA SER A 25 -12.96 -3.73 -0.35
C SER A 25 -11.57 -4.22 0.03
N GLY A 26 -11.47 -5.18 0.96
CA GLY A 26 -10.22 -5.81 1.35
C GLY A 26 -9.56 -6.61 0.22
N LEU A 27 -10.35 -7.38 -0.55
CA LEU A 27 -9.87 -8.06 -1.75
C LEU A 27 -9.36 -7.06 -2.79
N GLY A 28 -10.09 -5.97 -3.01
CA GLY A 28 -9.65 -4.90 -3.92
C GLY A 28 -8.31 -4.30 -3.49
N LEU A 29 -8.15 -3.99 -2.20
CA LEU A 29 -6.89 -3.48 -1.64
C LEU A 29 -5.76 -4.51 -1.75
N ALA A 30 -6.04 -5.79 -1.51
CA ALA A 30 -5.05 -6.86 -1.61
C ALA A 30 -4.55 -7.05 -3.05
N LEU A 31 -5.48 -7.11 -4.02
CA LEU A 31 -5.14 -7.16 -5.44
C LEU A 31 -4.32 -5.94 -5.87
N PHE A 32 -4.69 -4.77 -5.36
CA PHE A 32 -3.95 -3.54 -5.59
C PHE A 32 -2.49 -3.63 -5.08
N ILE A 33 -2.27 -4.15 -3.87
CA ILE A 33 -0.92 -4.39 -3.31
C ILE A 33 -0.14 -5.37 -4.19
N VAL A 34 -0.78 -6.47 -4.63
CA VAL A 34 -0.14 -7.45 -5.53
C VAL A 34 0.27 -6.81 -6.86
N ILE A 35 -0.56 -5.94 -7.44
CA ILE A 35 -0.26 -5.22 -8.68
C ILE A 35 0.99 -4.33 -8.53
N GLN A 36 1.28 -3.79 -7.33
CA GLN A 36 2.49 -2.99 -7.12
C GLN A 36 3.78 -3.79 -7.39
N TRP A 37 3.77 -5.11 -7.14
CA TRP A 37 4.92 -5.98 -7.38
C TRP A 37 5.22 -6.22 -8.87
N LEU A 38 4.31 -5.85 -9.79
CA LEU A 38 4.57 -5.92 -11.23
C LEU A 38 5.81 -5.13 -11.64
N LEU A 39 6.13 -4.03 -10.93
CA LEU A 39 7.34 -3.27 -11.19
C LEU A 39 8.59 -4.12 -10.97
N THR A 40 8.67 -4.84 -9.85
CA THR A 40 9.78 -5.75 -9.53
C THR A 40 9.90 -6.81 -10.61
N PHE A 41 8.80 -7.47 -10.98
CA PHE A 41 8.80 -8.48 -12.05
C PHE A 41 9.26 -7.91 -13.40
N SER A 42 8.81 -6.70 -13.75
CA SER A 42 9.21 -6.04 -15.00
C SER A 42 10.71 -5.72 -15.05
N ARG A 43 11.37 -5.55 -13.89
CA ARG A 43 12.79 -5.24 -13.80
C ARG A 43 13.69 -6.48 -13.81
N ILE A 44 13.23 -7.59 -13.21
CA ILE A 44 14.03 -8.83 -13.11
C ILE A 44 13.83 -9.76 -14.34
N VAL A 45 12.65 -9.77 -14.95
CA VAL A 45 12.35 -10.66 -16.09
C VAL A 45 12.80 -9.99 -17.39
N LYS A 46 13.83 -10.56 -18.04
CA LYS A 46 14.44 -10.01 -19.28
C LYS A 46 13.40 -9.63 -20.36
N LYS A 47 12.40 -10.48 -20.60
CA LYS A 47 11.34 -10.25 -21.60
C LYS A 47 10.43 -9.05 -21.27
N LEU A 48 10.26 -8.75 -19.98
CA LEU A 48 9.38 -7.68 -19.50
C LEU A 48 10.11 -6.35 -19.32
N LYS A 49 11.45 -6.35 -19.33
CA LYS A 49 12.29 -5.14 -19.13
C LYS A 49 11.94 -4.00 -20.08
N LYS A 50 11.52 -4.30 -21.31
CA LYS A 50 11.06 -3.29 -22.29
C LYS A 50 9.83 -2.49 -21.84
N TYR A 51 9.03 -3.01 -20.91
CA TYR A 51 7.86 -2.34 -20.34
C TYR A 51 8.16 -1.63 -19.01
N SER A 52 9.37 -1.78 -18.46
CA SER A 52 9.72 -1.29 -17.11
C SER A 52 9.46 0.20 -16.92
N PHE A 53 9.67 1.02 -17.95
CA PHE A 53 9.36 2.45 -17.89
C PHE A 53 7.85 2.71 -17.72
N LYS A 54 7.01 2.08 -18.54
CA LYS A 54 5.54 2.19 -18.45
C LYS A 54 5.03 1.67 -17.11
N VAL A 55 5.54 0.52 -16.65
CA VAL A 55 5.17 -0.06 -15.36
C VAL A 55 5.64 0.81 -14.20
N THR A 56 6.79 1.48 -14.30
CA THR A 56 7.25 2.45 -13.29
C THR A 56 6.26 3.60 -13.14
N ASN A 57 5.76 4.17 -14.25
CA ASN A 57 4.78 5.24 -14.18
C ASN A 57 3.45 4.77 -13.56
N LEU A 58 2.98 3.57 -13.93
CA LEU A 58 1.78 2.99 -13.32
C LEU A 58 1.97 2.75 -11.82
N HIS A 59 3.10 2.19 -11.41
CA HIS A 59 3.44 1.97 -10.00
C HIS A 59 3.45 3.29 -9.22
N LYS A 60 4.05 4.35 -9.75
CA LYS A 60 4.08 5.68 -9.12
C LYS A 60 2.66 6.25 -8.95
N TRP A 61 1.85 6.26 -10.01
CA TRP A 61 0.50 6.80 -9.98
C TRP A 61 -0.45 6.00 -9.09
N PHE A 62 -0.43 4.67 -9.21
CA PHE A 62 -1.25 3.82 -8.37
C PHE A 62 -0.80 3.91 -6.92
N GLY A 63 0.49 3.76 -6.65
CA GLY A 63 1.06 3.97 -5.32
C GLY A 63 0.59 5.30 -4.72
N ALA A 64 0.60 6.38 -5.49
CA ALA A 64 0.13 7.67 -5.01
C ALA A 64 -1.36 7.72 -4.62
N LEU A 65 -2.21 6.89 -5.22
CA LEU A 65 -3.64 6.77 -4.91
C LEU A 65 -3.93 5.75 -3.80
N SER A 66 -2.94 4.97 -3.35
CA SER A 66 -3.15 3.88 -2.40
C SER A 66 -3.71 4.32 -1.02
N PRO A 67 -3.41 5.51 -0.47
CA PRO A 67 -4.02 5.96 0.78
C PRO A 67 -5.53 6.16 0.66
N LEU A 68 -6.02 6.59 -0.51
CA LEU A 68 -7.45 6.73 -0.75
C LEU A 68 -8.12 5.35 -0.76
N LEU A 69 -7.53 4.37 -1.45
CA LEU A 69 -8.04 3.00 -1.47
C LEU A 69 -8.02 2.38 -0.06
N PHE A 70 -6.96 2.60 0.70
CA PHE A 70 -6.88 2.18 2.09
C PHE A 70 -7.99 2.82 2.92
N TYR A 71 -8.22 4.12 2.77
CA TYR A 71 -9.27 4.86 3.46
C TYR A 71 -10.67 4.34 3.13
N PHE A 72 -10.93 3.99 1.87
CA PHE A 72 -12.18 3.33 1.46
C PHE A 72 -12.37 1.97 2.12
N HIS A 73 -11.29 1.21 2.32
CA HIS A 73 -11.36 -0.05 3.05
C HIS A 73 -11.54 0.12 4.57
N SER A 74 -10.82 1.06 5.18
CA SER A 74 -10.89 1.33 6.62
C SER A 74 -10.58 2.79 6.96
N MET A 75 -11.48 3.41 7.72
CA MET A 75 -11.22 4.68 8.42
C MET A 75 -10.55 4.50 9.79
N SER A 76 -10.41 3.28 10.28
CA SER A 76 -9.77 2.98 11.57
C SER A 76 -8.37 2.39 11.38
N PHE A 77 -7.46 2.75 12.28
CA PHE A 77 -6.13 2.11 12.36
C PHE A 77 -6.21 0.66 12.86
N GLY A 78 -7.31 0.27 13.50
CA GLY A 78 -7.41 -1.02 14.21
C GLY A 78 -6.49 -1.08 15.43
N TYR A 79 -6.21 -2.31 15.89
CA TYR A 79 -5.38 -2.57 17.07
C TYR A 79 -4.36 -3.68 16.78
N GLY A 80 -3.29 -3.75 17.59
CA GLY A 80 -2.25 -4.78 17.45
C GLY A 80 -1.59 -4.79 16.07
N TYR A 81 -1.60 -5.94 15.40
CA TYR A 81 -0.96 -6.10 14.09
C TYR A 81 -1.63 -5.25 12.98
N LEU A 82 -2.92 -4.91 13.11
CA LEU A 82 -3.62 -4.05 12.15
C LEU A 82 -3.12 -2.61 12.21
N MET A 83 -2.84 -2.12 13.42
CA MET A 83 -2.24 -0.82 13.63
C MET A 83 -0.83 -0.78 13.03
N LEU A 84 -0.04 -1.84 13.24
CA LEU A 84 1.27 -2.00 12.61
C LEU A 84 1.17 -2.00 11.08
N LEU A 85 0.25 -2.80 10.50
CA LEU A 85 0.00 -2.83 9.06
C LEU A 85 -0.34 -1.45 8.52
N THR A 86 -1.23 -0.72 9.20
CA THR A 86 -1.64 0.63 8.79
C THR A 86 -0.46 1.60 8.83
N TYR A 87 0.32 1.61 9.90
CA TYR A 87 1.47 2.52 10.00
C TYR A 87 2.54 2.21 8.98
N ILE A 88 2.93 0.93 8.81
CA ILE A 88 3.94 0.57 7.83
C ILE A 88 3.42 0.87 6.41
N PHE A 89 2.14 0.62 6.13
CA PHE A 89 1.53 0.98 4.84
C PHE A 89 1.62 2.47 4.54
N LEU A 90 1.21 3.32 5.48
CA LEU A 90 1.22 4.77 5.30
C LEU A 90 2.64 5.33 5.22
N VAL A 91 3.57 4.85 6.06
CA VAL A 91 4.97 5.24 6.01
C VAL A 91 5.60 4.80 4.69
N ASN A 92 5.34 3.57 4.23
CA ASN A 92 5.85 3.08 2.96
C ASN A 92 5.33 3.89 1.77
N ASN A 93 4.05 4.27 1.82
CA ASN A 93 3.44 5.16 0.83
C ASN A 93 4.11 6.54 0.83
N PHE A 94 4.32 7.11 2.02
CA PHE A 94 5.02 8.39 2.19
C PHE A 94 6.45 8.36 1.67
N ILE A 95 7.20 7.29 1.96
CA ILE A 95 8.53 7.03 1.39
C ILE A 95 8.44 7.00 -0.15
N GLY A 96 7.41 6.36 -0.71
CA GLY A 96 7.16 6.32 -2.15
C GLY A 96 6.94 7.70 -2.79
N TYR A 97 6.38 8.67 -2.05
CA TYR A 97 6.23 10.06 -2.52
C TYR A 97 7.55 10.80 -2.61
N PHE A 98 8.53 10.48 -1.78
CA PHE A 98 9.90 11.00 -1.89
C PHE A 98 10.65 10.33 -3.04
N ASN A 99 10.08 10.38 -4.24
CA ASN A 99 10.77 9.98 -5.44
C ASN A 99 12.01 10.87 -5.60
N LEU A 100 13.20 10.28 -5.54
CA LEU A 100 14.46 11.02 -5.62
C LEU A 100 14.66 11.70 -7.00
N ASP A 101 13.89 11.31 -8.02
CA ASP A 101 13.79 12.08 -9.27
C ASP A 101 13.24 13.50 -9.04
N VAL A 102 12.34 13.68 -8.07
CA VAL A 102 11.77 14.98 -7.68
C VAL A 102 12.76 15.77 -6.83
N ILE A 103 13.49 15.09 -5.94
CA ILE A 103 14.49 15.73 -5.07
C ILE A 103 15.81 16.00 -5.83
N LYS A 104 15.98 15.45 -7.05
CA LYS A 104 17.19 15.56 -7.89
C LYS A 104 18.49 15.20 -7.15
N SER A 105 18.41 14.31 -6.14
CA SER A 105 19.57 13.90 -5.37
C SER A 105 20.39 12.88 -6.16
N THR A 106 21.70 13.13 -6.29
CA THR A 106 22.65 12.22 -6.96
C THR A 106 23.36 11.29 -5.98
N ASN A 107 23.04 11.37 -4.69
CA ASN A 107 23.71 10.57 -3.66
C ASN A 107 23.23 9.10 -3.72
N GLU A 108 24.13 8.21 -4.14
CA GLU A 108 23.84 6.79 -4.27
C GLU A 108 23.43 6.10 -2.96
N VAL A 109 24.00 6.52 -1.82
CA VAL A 109 23.69 5.93 -0.50
C VAL A 109 22.25 6.23 -0.13
N LEU A 110 21.80 7.47 -0.35
CA LEU A 110 20.41 7.86 -0.15
C LEU A 110 19.47 7.08 -1.06
N PHE A 111 19.82 6.92 -2.34
CA PHE A 111 19.01 6.13 -3.29
C PHE A 111 18.90 4.66 -2.90
N LYS A 112 20.02 4.02 -2.59
CA LYS A 112 20.06 2.61 -2.17
C LYS A 112 19.29 2.42 -0.86
N GLY A 113 19.51 3.30 0.13
CA GLY A 113 18.80 3.28 1.41
C GLY A 113 17.29 3.43 1.24
N TRP A 114 16.84 4.47 0.53
CA TRP A 114 15.43 4.70 0.21
C TRP A 114 14.78 3.46 -0.45
N MET A 115 15.45 2.89 -1.45
CA MET A 115 14.90 1.74 -2.17
C MET A 115 14.83 0.50 -1.29
N ILE A 116 15.87 0.21 -0.50
CA ILE A 116 15.88 -0.93 0.43
C ILE A 116 14.76 -0.77 1.45
N THR A 117 14.62 0.40 2.09
CA THR A 117 13.57 0.63 3.09
C THR A 117 12.17 0.48 2.48
N HIS A 118 11.91 1.07 1.31
CA HIS A 118 10.60 0.98 0.65
C HIS A 118 10.23 -0.47 0.28
N VAL A 119 11.17 -1.22 -0.28
CA VAL A 119 10.91 -2.63 -0.63
C VAL A 119 10.78 -3.51 0.61
N ALA A 120 11.60 -3.29 1.65
CA ALA A 120 11.50 -4.04 2.89
C ALA A 120 10.14 -3.85 3.57
N PHE A 121 9.65 -2.60 3.65
CA PHE A 121 8.32 -2.32 4.18
C PHE A 121 7.22 -2.92 3.31
N SER A 122 7.37 -2.88 1.97
CA SER A 122 6.43 -3.53 1.05
C SER A 122 6.33 -5.05 1.26
N MET A 123 7.46 -5.71 1.58
CA MET A 123 7.46 -7.13 1.95
C MET A 123 6.70 -7.38 3.26
N VAL A 124 6.97 -6.58 4.30
CA VAL A 124 6.27 -6.69 5.59
C VAL A 124 4.76 -6.46 5.43
N ILE A 125 4.37 -5.45 4.65
CA ILE A 125 2.96 -5.18 4.31
C ILE A 125 2.33 -6.40 3.64
N THR A 126 3.01 -7.02 2.67
CA THR A 126 2.49 -8.19 1.95
C THR A 126 2.30 -9.37 2.89
N ILE A 127 3.24 -9.63 3.80
CA ILE A 127 3.13 -10.70 4.80
C ILE A 127 1.97 -10.42 5.76
N LEU A 128 1.88 -9.21 6.32
CA LEU A 128 0.81 -8.82 7.23
C LEU A 128 -0.56 -8.81 6.53
N MET A 129 -0.62 -8.47 5.25
CA MET A 129 -1.84 -8.55 4.43
C MET A 129 -2.30 -10.01 4.28
N VAL A 130 -1.41 -10.94 3.92
CA VAL A 130 -1.76 -12.36 3.83
C VAL A 130 -2.22 -12.88 5.18
N PHE A 131 -1.47 -12.58 6.25
CA PHE A 131 -1.87 -12.93 7.62
C PHE A 131 -3.25 -12.37 7.97
N HIS A 132 -3.52 -11.10 7.68
CA HIS A 132 -4.80 -10.47 7.93
C HIS A 132 -5.95 -11.19 7.20
N ILE A 133 -5.77 -11.46 5.90
CA ILE A 133 -6.74 -12.19 5.09
C ILE A 133 -7.00 -13.57 5.70
N SER A 134 -5.94 -14.32 6.03
CA SER A 134 -6.07 -15.63 6.69
C SER A 134 -6.86 -15.55 7.98
N MET A 135 -6.58 -14.57 8.84
CA MET A 135 -7.32 -14.39 10.10
C MET A 135 -8.81 -14.09 9.86
N VAL A 136 -9.12 -13.24 8.88
CA VAL A 136 -10.50 -12.86 8.54
C VAL A 136 -11.30 -14.03 7.97
N PHE A 137 -10.68 -14.96 7.26
CA PHE A 137 -11.38 -16.13 6.69
C PHE A 137 -11.35 -17.37 7.59
N TYR A 138 -10.34 -17.54 8.43
CA TYR A 138 -10.19 -18.72 9.28
C TYR A 138 -10.92 -18.62 10.61
N TYR A 139 -10.90 -17.44 11.25
CA TYR A 139 -11.54 -17.22 12.55
C TYR A 139 -12.95 -16.62 12.42
N LYS A 140 -13.63 -16.91 11.31
CA LYS A 140 -15.02 -16.55 11.04
C LYS A 140 -15.92 -17.77 11.02
#